data_AF-A0A0U2ZW48-F1
#
_entry.id   AF-A0A0U2ZW48-F1
#
_cell.length_a   1.000
_cell.length_b   1.000
_cell.length_c   1.000
_cell.angle_alpha   90.00
_cell.angle_beta   90.00
_cell.angle_gamma   90.00
#
_symmetry.space_group_name_H-M   'P 1'
#
loop_
_entity.id
_entity.type
_entity.pdbx_description
1 polymer ?
#
loop_
_entity_poly.entity_id
_entity_poly.type
_entity_poly.pdbx_seq_one_letter_code
_entity_poly.pdbx_strand_id
1 'polypeptide(L)'
;VASIRRKSEFDMSFRHGSNRYRANFSKQKGEQSFSFRFVPQQQFGLKELNLPESLSEIVDELRGLVLLTGPTAQGKSTTARALLQHINSKRALRIISIEDPIEYVFKDEAAQFEQREVGIDTDSFSNGIRNAMRQDPDVLFVGEMRDPESIYAAVQAAETGHLVITTLHADSAPQALARIRMFYP
;
A
#
# COMPACT_ATOMS: atom_id res chain seq x y z
N VAL A 1 24.91 6.92 -2.18
CA VAL A 1 25.78 7.95 -2.83
C VAL A 1 25.88 7.77 -4.35
N ALA A 2 26.13 6.56 -4.88
CA ALA A 2 26.29 6.32 -6.32
C ALA A 2 25.00 6.46 -7.18
N SER A 3 23.82 6.28 -6.57
CA SER A 3 22.51 6.48 -7.20
C SER A 3 22.15 7.97 -7.34
N ILE A 4 22.41 8.76 -6.30
CA ILE A 4 22.15 10.22 -6.24
C ILE A 4 22.96 11.00 -7.29
N ARG A 5 24.16 10.52 -7.66
CA ARG A 5 24.94 11.16 -8.74
C ARG A 5 24.41 10.86 -10.15
N ARG A 6 23.67 9.77 -10.35
CA ARG A 6 23.18 9.32 -11.66
C ARG A 6 21.75 9.78 -11.97
N LYS A 7 20.91 10.00 -10.96
CA LYS A 7 19.54 10.49 -11.11
C LYS A 7 19.43 11.93 -10.60
N SER A 8 18.74 12.79 -11.33
CA SER A 8 18.47 14.18 -10.89
C SER A 8 17.49 14.24 -9.72
N GLU A 9 16.70 13.19 -9.53
CA GLU A 9 15.69 13.05 -8.48
C GLU A 9 15.70 11.62 -7.93
N PHE A 10 15.51 11.47 -6.61
CA PHE A 10 15.47 10.18 -5.94
C PHE A 10 14.67 10.27 -4.64
N ASP A 11 13.65 9.44 -4.49
CA ASP A 11 12.91 9.23 -3.25
C ASP A 11 13.44 8.01 -2.51
N MET A 12 13.47 8.09 -1.18
CA MET A 12 13.69 6.93 -0.33
C MET A 12 13.06 7.11 1.05
N SER A 13 12.92 6.02 1.78
CA SER A 13 12.64 6.02 3.20
C SER A 13 13.83 5.49 4.00
N PHE A 14 13.97 5.96 5.24
CA PHE A 14 14.98 5.45 6.17
C PHE A 14 14.51 5.58 7.62
N ARG A 15 15.19 4.87 8.52
CA ARG A 15 14.94 4.93 9.96
C ARG A 15 16.07 5.69 10.66
N HIS A 16 15.72 6.48 11.66
CA HIS A 16 16.66 7.06 12.62
C HIS A 16 16.04 6.96 14.02
N GLY A 17 16.64 6.11 14.88
CA GLY A 17 16.02 5.69 16.13
C GLY A 17 14.71 4.93 15.90
N SER A 18 13.66 5.28 16.64
CA SER A 18 12.30 4.73 16.47
C SER A 18 11.53 5.37 15.31
N ASN A 19 12.05 6.43 14.72
CA ASN A 19 11.33 7.26 13.75
C ASN A 19 11.65 6.84 12.31
N ARG A 20 10.63 6.88 11.45
CA ARG A 20 10.76 6.71 10.01
C ARG A 20 10.68 8.08 9.34
N TYR A 21 11.50 8.27 8.31
CA TYR A 21 11.54 9.50 7.52
C TYR A 21 11.46 9.15 6.04
N ARG A 22 10.76 9.99 5.28
CA ARG A 22 10.86 10.04 3.83
C ARG A 22 11.86 11.12 3.47
N ALA A 23 12.84 10.79 2.63
CA ALA A 23 13.76 11.72 2.02
C ALA A 23 13.50 11.80 0.52
N ASN A 24 13.47 13.03 0.00
CA ASN A 24 13.58 13.26 -1.44
C ASN A 24 14.85 14.09 -1.70
N PHE A 25 15.64 13.60 -2.64
CA PHE A 25 16.86 14.19 -3.15
C PHE A 25 16.56 14.74 -4.54
N SER A 26 16.82 16.01 -4.78
CA SER A 26 16.56 16.67 -6.06
C SER A 26 17.64 17.71 -6.37
N LYS A 27 17.56 18.34 -7.55
CA LYS A 27 18.39 19.50 -7.90
C LYS A 27 17.54 20.74 -8.14
N GLN A 28 17.99 21.88 -7.63
CA GLN A 28 17.36 23.17 -7.88
C GLN A 28 18.42 24.19 -8.30
N LYS A 29 18.26 24.76 -9.50
CA LYS A 29 19.21 25.75 -10.09
C LYS A 29 20.67 25.24 -10.12
N GLY A 30 20.86 23.94 -10.37
CA GLY A 30 22.18 23.32 -10.40
C GLY A 30 22.72 22.86 -9.05
N GLU A 31 22.10 23.30 -7.94
CA GLU A 31 22.48 22.91 -6.58
C GLU A 31 21.67 21.70 -6.10
N GLN A 32 22.25 20.93 -5.17
CA GLN A 32 21.56 19.80 -4.54
C GLN A 32 20.53 20.30 -3.54
N SER A 33 19.34 19.71 -3.56
CA SER A 33 18.24 19.98 -2.63
C SER A 33 17.80 18.70 -1.94
N PHE A 34 17.47 18.83 -0.66
CA PHE A 34 17.09 17.71 0.20
C PHE A 34 15.83 18.09 0.97
N SER A 35 14.82 17.23 0.96
CA SER A 35 13.65 17.37 1.81
C SER A 35 13.46 16.12 2.65
N PHE A 36 13.18 16.32 3.94
CA PHE A 36 12.92 15.24 4.89
C PHE A 36 11.54 15.44 5.49
N ARG A 37 10.71 14.38 5.49
CA ARG A 37 9.40 14.36 6.12
C ARG A 37 9.37 13.27 7.18
N PHE A 38 9.00 13.64 8.40
CA PHE A 38 8.69 12.66 9.45
C PHE A 38 7.47 11.83 9.05
N VAL A 39 7.55 10.52 9.25
CA VAL A 39 6.46 9.59 8.95
C VAL A 39 5.91 9.04 10.26
N PRO A 40 4.77 9.58 10.76
CA PRO A 40 4.18 9.15 12.02
C PRO A 40 3.87 7.65 11.99
N GLN A 41 4.31 6.93 13.02
CA GLN A 41 4.00 5.51 13.21
C GLN A 41 2.78 5.35 14.13
N GLN A 42 1.74 6.16 13.90
CA GLN A 42 0.51 6.07 14.67
C GLN A 42 -0.41 5.03 14.06
N GLN A 43 -0.75 4.03 14.86
CA GLN A 43 -1.76 3.03 14.54
C GLN A 43 -3.15 3.59 14.87
N PHE A 44 -4.11 3.34 13.99
CA PHE A 44 -5.52 3.58 14.28
C PHE A 44 -6.31 2.30 14.04
N GLY A 45 -7.10 1.88 15.02
CA GLY A 45 -8.13 0.86 14.87
C GLY A 45 -9.41 1.43 14.27
N LEU A 46 -10.31 0.55 13.80
CA LEU A 46 -11.58 0.96 13.19
C LEU A 46 -12.44 1.86 14.10
N LYS A 47 -12.48 1.54 15.40
CA LYS A 47 -13.24 2.33 16.40
C LYS A 47 -12.66 3.74 16.58
N GLU A 48 -11.34 3.87 16.60
CA GLU A 48 -10.65 5.17 16.76
C GLU A 48 -10.87 6.08 15.55
N LEU A 49 -11.09 5.50 14.38
CA LEU A 49 -11.44 6.23 13.16
C LEU A 49 -12.94 6.56 13.04
N ASN A 50 -13.77 6.17 14.02
CA ASN A 50 -15.23 6.27 13.96
C ASN A 50 -15.82 5.66 12.67
N LEU A 51 -15.21 4.57 12.19
CA LEU A 51 -15.68 3.87 11.00
C LEU A 51 -16.82 2.90 11.35
N PRO A 52 -17.78 2.65 10.44
CA PRO A 52 -18.82 1.66 10.64
C PRO A 52 -18.24 0.26 10.89
N GLU A 53 -18.76 -0.46 11.88
CA GLU A 53 -18.29 -1.82 12.20
C GLU A 53 -18.47 -2.79 11.03
N SER A 54 -19.47 -2.57 10.17
CA SER A 54 -19.72 -3.35 8.96
C SER A 54 -18.55 -3.33 7.96
N LEU A 55 -17.63 -2.37 8.03
CA LEU A 55 -16.42 -2.40 7.19
C LEU A 55 -15.50 -3.57 7.56
N SER A 56 -15.53 -4.05 8.81
CA SER A 56 -14.75 -5.23 9.19
C SER A 56 -15.30 -6.51 8.56
N GLU A 57 -16.61 -6.61 8.37
CA GLU A 57 -17.26 -7.77 7.74
C GLU A 57 -16.75 -7.97 6.30
N ILE A 58 -16.47 -6.88 5.58
CA ILE A 58 -15.93 -6.92 4.20
C ILE A 58 -14.58 -7.65 4.15
N VAL A 59 -13.71 -7.41 5.13
CA VAL A 59 -12.37 -8.02 5.15
C VAL A 59 -12.35 -9.37 5.85
N ASP A 60 -13.40 -9.73 6.59
CA ASP A 60 -13.58 -11.06 7.18
C ASP A 60 -13.95 -12.14 6.14
N GLU A 61 -14.39 -11.77 4.93
CA GLU A 61 -14.60 -12.69 3.80
C GLU A 61 -13.28 -13.31 3.28
N LEU A 62 -12.13 -12.67 3.57
CA LEU A 62 -10.77 -13.12 3.23
C LEU A 62 -10.53 -13.43 1.74
N ARG A 63 -11.43 -13.02 0.84
CA ARG A 63 -11.31 -13.21 -0.61
C ARG A 63 -11.92 -12.05 -1.38
N GLY A 64 -11.38 -11.77 -2.55
CA GLY A 64 -11.91 -10.77 -3.48
C GLY A 64 -11.15 -9.45 -3.43
N LEU A 65 -11.70 -8.42 -4.07
CA LEU A 65 -11.06 -7.13 -4.26
C LEU A 65 -11.79 -6.03 -3.49
N VAL A 66 -11.09 -5.40 -2.54
CA VAL A 66 -11.57 -4.26 -1.76
C VAL A 66 -10.89 -2.99 -2.27
N LEU A 67 -11.70 -2.05 -2.77
CA LEU A 67 -11.25 -0.77 -3.30
C LEU A 67 -11.59 0.35 -2.32
N LEU A 68 -10.57 0.97 -1.75
CA LEU A 68 -10.72 2.19 -0.97
C LEU A 68 -10.54 3.40 -1.88
N THR A 69 -11.60 4.16 -2.07
CA THR A 69 -11.64 5.25 -3.06
C THR A 69 -11.72 6.62 -2.39
N GLY A 70 -11.19 7.64 -3.07
CA GLY A 70 -11.33 9.03 -2.66
C GLY A 70 -10.15 9.91 -3.09
N PRO A 71 -10.27 11.25 -2.96
CA PRO A 71 -9.19 12.19 -3.21
C PRO A 71 -7.95 11.98 -2.33
N THR A 72 -6.87 12.67 -2.66
CA THR A 72 -5.64 12.68 -1.85
C THR A 72 -5.92 13.19 -0.45
N ALA A 73 -5.25 12.61 0.55
CA ALA A 73 -5.33 13.01 1.95
C ALA A 73 -6.72 12.91 2.62
N GLN A 74 -7.61 12.05 2.12
CA GLN A 74 -8.92 11.76 2.76
C GLN A 74 -8.95 10.44 3.55
N GLY A 75 -7.80 9.96 4.03
CA GLY A 75 -7.76 8.83 4.95
C GLY A 75 -7.81 7.42 4.33
N LYS A 76 -7.79 7.27 3.00
CA LYS A 76 -7.77 5.95 2.32
C LYS A 76 -6.75 4.98 2.91
N SER A 77 -5.48 5.40 2.96
CA SER A 77 -4.39 4.57 3.49
C SER A 77 -4.55 4.31 4.98
N THR A 78 -5.09 5.27 5.73
CA THR A 78 -5.39 5.11 7.17
C THR A 78 -6.49 4.06 7.38
N THR A 79 -7.56 4.10 6.59
CA THR A 79 -8.64 3.10 6.61
C THR A 79 -8.14 1.72 6.19
N ALA A 80 -7.33 1.64 5.11
CA ALA A 80 -6.72 0.40 4.67
C ALA A 80 -5.90 -0.24 5.80
N ARG A 81 -5.09 0.57 6.49
CA ARG A 81 -4.26 0.12 7.59
C ARG A 81 -5.07 -0.34 8.80
N ALA A 82 -6.17 0.34 9.12
CA ALA A 82 -7.07 -0.09 10.19
C ALA A 82 -7.73 -1.44 9.89
N LEU A 83 -8.11 -1.69 8.63
CA LEU A 83 -8.64 -2.98 8.17
C LEU A 83 -7.58 -4.08 8.19
N LEU A 84 -6.37 -3.77 7.73
CA LEU A 84 -5.24 -4.72 7.79
C LEU A 84 -4.88 -5.07 9.24
N GLN A 85 -4.87 -4.09 10.14
CA GLN A 85 -4.66 -4.32 11.56
C GLN A 85 -5.77 -5.17 12.17
N HIS A 86 -7.01 -4.97 11.74
CA HIS A 86 -8.13 -5.80 12.15
C HIS A 86 -7.89 -7.28 11.82
N ILE A 87 -7.41 -7.57 10.60
CA ILE A 87 -7.01 -8.93 10.21
C ILE A 87 -5.82 -9.41 11.05
N ASN A 88 -4.78 -8.58 11.15
CA ASN A 88 -3.53 -8.89 11.85
C ASN A 88 -3.76 -9.31 13.31
N SER A 89 -4.67 -8.64 14.01
CA SER A 89 -4.97 -8.91 15.42
C SER A 89 -5.82 -10.18 15.65
N LYS A 90 -6.44 -10.74 14.60
CA LYS A 90 -7.47 -11.79 14.75
C LYS A 90 -7.15 -13.11 14.05
N ARG A 91 -6.35 -13.11 12.99
CA ARG A 91 -6.20 -14.26 12.10
C ARG A 91 -4.73 -14.59 11.91
N ALA A 92 -4.40 -15.89 11.99
CA ALA A 92 -3.08 -16.40 11.66
C ALA A 92 -2.95 -16.57 10.14
N LEU A 93 -2.71 -15.46 9.45
CA LEU A 93 -2.60 -15.36 8.00
C LEU A 93 -1.26 -14.77 7.58
N ARG A 94 -0.89 -14.92 6.31
CA ARG A 94 0.23 -14.22 5.68
C ARG A 94 -0.27 -12.98 4.95
N ILE A 95 0.15 -11.81 5.41
CA ILE A 95 -0.21 -10.52 4.82
C ILE A 95 1.03 -9.92 4.15
N ILE A 96 0.96 -9.66 2.85
CA ILE A 96 2.03 -8.99 2.11
C ILE A 96 1.55 -7.62 1.63
N SER A 97 2.26 -6.55 2.01
CA SER A 97 2.04 -5.22 1.44
C SER A 97 3.09 -4.85 0.41
N ILE A 98 2.65 -4.11 -0.61
CA ILE A 98 3.50 -3.49 -1.62
C ILE A 98 3.09 -2.02 -1.67
N GLU A 99 4.00 -1.13 -1.29
CA GLU A 99 3.74 0.29 -1.06
C GLU A 99 4.80 1.19 -1.71
N ASP A 100 4.45 2.44 -2.00
CA ASP A 100 5.38 3.44 -2.58
C ASP A 100 5.14 4.83 -1.94
N PRO A 101 5.85 5.18 -0.85
CA PRO A 101 6.64 4.32 0.03
C PRO A 101 5.80 3.69 1.16
N ILE A 102 6.40 2.84 1.98
CA ILE A 102 5.77 2.34 3.22
C ILE A 102 5.65 3.51 4.21
N GLU A 103 4.42 3.84 4.61
CA GLU A 103 4.17 4.92 5.58
C GLU A 103 4.02 4.40 7.02
N TYR A 104 3.56 3.17 7.21
CA TYR A 104 3.38 2.58 8.55
C TYR A 104 4.00 1.20 8.58
N VAL A 105 4.80 0.93 9.62
CA VAL A 105 5.41 -0.39 9.81
C VAL A 105 4.53 -1.20 10.75
N PHE A 106 3.91 -2.24 10.21
CA PHE A 106 3.16 -3.23 10.98
C PHE A 106 4.12 -4.10 11.81
N LYS A 107 3.64 -4.51 12.97
CA LYS A 107 4.25 -5.58 13.75
C LYS A 107 3.39 -6.82 13.61
N ASP A 108 4.04 -7.97 13.59
CA ASP A 108 3.35 -9.25 13.65
C ASP A 108 2.54 -9.34 14.96
N GLU A 109 1.28 -9.72 14.85
CA GLU A 109 0.42 -10.07 15.98
C GLU A 109 -0.07 -11.52 15.81
N ALA A 110 -1.33 -11.73 15.39
CA ALA A 110 -1.78 -13.06 14.99
C ALA A 110 -1.30 -13.40 13.58
N ALA A 111 -1.29 -12.43 12.66
CA ALA A 111 -0.80 -12.61 11.30
C ALA A 111 0.71 -12.33 11.19
N GLN A 112 1.32 -12.91 10.16
CA GLN A 112 2.68 -12.57 9.72
C GLN A 112 2.61 -11.47 8.66
N PHE A 113 3.31 -10.36 8.91
CA PHE A 113 3.35 -9.21 8.02
C PHE A 113 4.68 -9.11 7.26
N GLU A 114 4.61 -9.00 5.95
CA GLU A 114 5.74 -8.66 5.09
C GLU A 114 5.41 -7.39 4.31
N GLN A 115 6.24 -6.35 4.42
CA GLN A 115 6.01 -5.08 3.72
C GLN A 115 7.15 -4.81 2.74
N ARG A 116 6.80 -4.43 1.52
CA ARG A 116 7.74 -4.14 0.44
C ARG A 116 7.57 -2.73 -0.07
N GLU A 117 8.66 -2.00 -0.13
CA GLU A 117 8.71 -0.68 -0.73
C GLU A 117 9.16 -0.76 -2.19
N VAL A 118 8.39 -0.16 -3.10
CA VAL A 118 8.75 -0.05 -4.51
C VAL A 118 10.03 0.78 -4.67
N GLY A 119 10.96 0.30 -5.49
CA GLY A 119 12.28 0.90 -5.70
C GLY A 119 13.32 0.53 -4.64
N ILE A 120 12.94 -0.16 -3.56
CA ILE A 120 13.85 -0.67 -2.53
C ILE A 120 13.80 -2.20 -2.45
N ASP A 121 12.62 -2.75 -2.19
CA ASP A 121 12.41 -4.20 -1.98
C ASP A 121 11.83 -4.90 -3.22
N THR A 122 11.19 -4.15 -4.12
CA THR A 122 10.69 -4.63 -5.42
C THR A 122 10.78 -3.54 -6.48
N ASP A 123 10.99 -3.90 -7.74
CA ASP A 123 11.14 -2.93 -8.85
C ASP A 123 9.85 -2.18 -9.20
N SER A 124 8.70 -2.81 -9.04
CA SER A 124 7.38 -2.24 -9.36
C SER A 124 6.26 -2.92 -8.58
N PHE A 125 5.06 -2.32 -8.58
CA PHE A 125 3.85 -2.94 -8.05
C PHE A 125 3.55 -4.28 -8.73
N SER A 126 3.48 -4.31 -10.07
CA SER A 126 3.21 -5.55 -10.80
C SER A 126 4.24 -6.66 -10.55
N ASN A 127 5.53 -6.33 -10.42
CA ASN A 127 6.56 -7.29 -10.03
C ASN A 127 6.38 -7.75 -8.58
N GLY A 128 6.07 -6.82 -7.68
CA GLY A 128 5.80 -7.10 -6.27
C GLY A 128 4.65 -8.08 -6.10
N ILE A 129 3.53 -7.86 -6.80
CA ILE A 129 2.33 -8.71 -6.76
C ILE A 129 2.68 -10.11 -7.27
N ARG A 130 3.27 -10.23 -8.47
CA ARG A 130 3.62 -11.53 -9.06
C ARG A 130 4.55 -12.35 -8.16
N ASN A 131 5.52 -11.71 -7.51
CA ASN A 131 6.41 -12.39 -6.58
C ASN A 131 5.72 -12.75 -5.26
N ALA A 132 4.86 -11.87 -4.73
CA ALA A 132 4.08 -12.13 -3.53
C ALA A 132 3.19 -13.37 -3.73
N MET A 133 2.55 -13.52 -4.87
CA MET A 133 1.70 -14.69 -5.20
C MET A 133 2.43 -16.04 -5.20
N ARG A 134 3.77 -16.07 -5.21
CA ARG A 134 4.57 -17.29 -5.10
C ARG A 134 4.97 -17.64 -3.67
N GLN A 135 4.50 -16.86 -2.70
CA GLN A 135 4.86 -16.96 -1.30
C GLN A 135 3.68 -17.32 -0.42
N ASP A 136 2.62 -17.86 -1.01
CA ASP A 136 1.42 -18.30 -0.30
C ASP A 136 0.80 -17.18 0.57
N PRO A 137 0.53 -15.98 0.01
CA PRO A 137 -0.13 -14.92 0.76
C PRO A 137 -1.61 -15.26 0.94
N ASP A 138 -2.22 -14.84 2.03
CA ASP A 138 -3.68 -14.84 2.18
C ASP A 138 -4.27 -13.48 1.80
N VAL A 139 -3.55 -12.42 2.17
CA VAL A 139 -3.96 -11.03 1.98
C VAL A 139 -2.85 -10.23 1.30
N LEU A 140 -3.21 -9.49 0.26
CA LEU A 140 -2.37 -8.51 -0.39
C LEU A 140 -2.89 -7.11 -0.11
N PHE A 141 -2.01 -6.25 0.41
CA PHE A 141 -2.23 -4.80 0.33
C PHE A 141 -1.38 -4.23 -0.79
N VAL A 142 -2.03 -3.59 -1.75
CA VAL A 142 -1.34 -2.86 -2.81
C VAL A 142 -1.61 -1.38 -2.59
N GLY A 143 -0.58 -0.55 -2.65
CA GLY A 143 -0.71 0.90 -2.65
C GLY A 143 -1.58 1.43 -3.80
N GLU A 144 -1.49 2.72 -4.10
CA GLU A 144 -2.27 3.29 -5.21
C GLU A 144 -1.73 2.80 -6.57
N MET A 145 -2.48 1.90 -7.23
CA MET A 145 -2.13 1.41 -8.56
C MET A 145 -2.47 2.45 -9.64
N ARG A 146 -1.51 2.73 -10.53
CA ARG A 146 -1.65 3.75 -11.59
C ARG A 146 -1.46 3.19 -13.00
N ASP A 147 -0.89 2.00 -13.11
CA ASP A 147 -0.58 1.34 -14.38
C ASP A 147 -1.49 0.12 -14.63
N PRO A 148 -1.81 -0.18 -15.90
CA PRO A 148 -2.64 -1.32 -16.27
C PRO A 148 -2.11 -2.66 -15.74
N GLU A 149 -0.79 -2.87 -15.78
CA GLU A 149 -0.16 -4.13 -15.42
C GLU A 149 -0.36 -4.48 -13.94
N SER A 150 -0.28 -3.47 -13.06
CA SER A 150 -0.50 -3.65 -11.62
C SER A 150 -1.98 -3.90 -11.32
N ILE A 151 -2.89 -3.17 -11.97
CA ILE A 151 -4.34 -3.39 -11.81
C ILE A 151 -4.72 -4.78 -12.28
N TYR A 152 -4.21 -5.21 -13.43
CA TYR A 152 -4.43 -6.56 -13.94
C TYR A 152 -3.92 -7.63 -12.96
N ALA A 153 -2.70 -7.47 -12.44
CA ALA A 153 -2.12 -8.40 -11.48
C ALA A 153 -2.94 -8.47 -10.18
N ALA A 154 -3.43 -7.34 -9.67
CA ALA A 154 -4.28 -7.29 -8.48
C ALA A 154 -5.64 -7.96 -8.69
N VAL A 155 -6.28 -7.73 -9.85
CA VAL A 155 -7.54 -8.40 -10.19
C VAL A 155 -7.34 -9.91 -10.31
N GLN A 156 -6.29 -10.37 -10.99
CA GLN A 156 -5.97 -11.79 -11.09
C GLN A 156 -5.69 -12.43 -9.71
N ALA A 157 -4.98 -11.73 -8.82
CA ALA A 157 -4.77 -12.20 -7.45
C ALA A 157 -6.11 -12.37 -6.69
N ALA A 158 -7.02 -11.39 -6.82
CA ALA A 158 -8.35 -11.48 -6.22
C ALA A 158 -9.19 -12.64 -6.80
N GLU A 159 -9.15 -12.85 -8.12
CA GLU A 159 -9.86 -13.94 -8.81
C GLU A 159 -9.37 -15.33 -8.38
N THR A 160 -8.09 -15.45 -8.00
CA THR A 160 -7.50 -16.71 -7.52
C THR A 160 -7.77 -16.99 -6.04
N GLY A 161 -8.65 -16.22 -5.40
CA GLY A 161 -9.15 -16.51 -4.05
C GLY A 161 -8.37 -15.82 -2.92
N HIS A 162 -7.61 -14.78 -3.22
CA HIS A 162 -6.90 -13.97 -2.23
C HIS A 162 -7.71 -12.72 -1.88
N LEU A 163 -7.55 -12.19 -0.67
CA LEU A 163 -8.05 -10.85 -0.36
C LEU A 163 -7.07 -9.81 -0.87
N VAL A 164 -7.49 -8.96 -1.79
CA VAL A 164 -6.69 -7.85 -2.28
C VAL A 164 -7.31 -6.53 -1.81
N ILE A 165 -6.59 -5.77 -1.01
CA ILE A 165 -6.97 -4.43 -0.58
C ILE A 165 -6.11 -3.42 -1.35
N THR A 166 -6.73 -2.42 -1.95
CA THR A 166 -6.00 -1.37 -2.67
C THR A 166 -6.68 -0.02 -2.53
N THR A 167 -5.96 1.04 -2.90
CA THR A 167 -6.52 2.39 -2.97
C THR A 167 -6.63 2.88 -4.41
N LEU A 168 -7.63 3.72 -4.69
CA LEU A 168 -7.81 4.35 -5.99
C LEU A 168 -8.27 5.80 -5.84
N HIS A 169 -7.83 6.68 -6.72
CA HIS A 169 -8.40 8.02 -6.85
C HIS A 169 -9.69 7.99 -7.68
N ALA A 170 -10.82 7.89 -6.99
CA ALA A 170 -12.15 8.01 -7.56
C ALA A 170 -13.08 8.62 -6.51
N ASP A 171 -13.97 9.50 -6.93
CA ASP A 171 -14.91 10.24 -6.09
C ASP A 171 -16.21 9.44 -5.84
N SER A 172 -16.39 8.31 -6.53
CA SER A 172 -17.55 7.43 -6.36
C SER A 172 -17.26 6.00 -6.81
N ALA A 173 -18.07 5.05 -6.32
CA ALA A 173 -17.96 3.65 -6.73
C ALA A 173 -18.13 3.43 -8.25
N PRO A 174 -19.09 4.06 -8.95
CA PRO A 174 -19.18 3.95 -10.42
C PRO A 174 -17.93 4.46 -11.14
N GLN A 175 -17.34 5.56 -10.66
CA GLN A 175 -16.10 6.09 -11.25
C GLN A 175 -14.90 5.18 -11.00
N ALA A 176 -14.83 4.54 -9.83
CA ALA A 176 -13.79 3.56 -9.53
C ALA A 176 -13.85 2.37 -10.49
N LEU A 177 -15.04 1.83 -10.73
CA LEU A 177 -15.26 0.77 -11.72
C LEU A 177 -14.93 1.22 -13.14
N ALA A 178 -15.37 2.42 -13.52
CA ALA A 178 -15.04 3.00 -14.84
C ALA A 178 -13.53 3.15 -15.03
N ARG A 179 -12.81 3.59 -13.99
CA ARG A 179 -11.33 3.65 -14.01
C ARG A 179 -10.71 2.29 -14.21
N ILE A 180 -11.09 1.27 -13.44
CA ILE A 180 -10.56 -0.09 -13.63
C ILE A 180 -10.80 -0.56 -15.06
N ARG A 181 -12.00 -0.32 -15.60
CA ARG A 181 -12.34 -0.68 -16.99
C ARG A 181 -11.45 0.03 -18.02
N MET A 182 -11.02 1.27 -17.79
CA MET A 182 -10.13 1.99 -18.72
C MET A 182 -8.75 1.34 -18.89
N PHE A 183 -8.33 0.50 -17.95
CA PHE A 183 -7.06 -0.23 -18.04
C PHE A 183 -7.15 -1.53 -18.86
N TYR A 184 -8.36 -1.90 -19.30
CA TYR A 184 -8.59 -3.03 -20.19
C TYR A 184 -8.85 -2.52 -21.62
N PRO A 185 -8.22 -3.15 -22.64
CA PRO A 185 -8.45 -2.80 -24.05
C PRO A 185 -9.87 -3.11 -24.53
#